data_AF-A0ABC8QGQ7-F1
#
_entry.id   AF-A0ABC8QGQ7-F1
#
_cell.length_a   1.000
_cell.length_b   1.000
_cell.length_c   1.000
_cell.angle_alpha   90.00
_cell.angle_beta   90.00
_cell.angle_gamma   90.00
#
_symmetry.space_group_name_H-M   'P 1'
#
loop_
_entity.id
_entity.type
_entity.pdbx_description
1 polymer ?
#
loop_
_entity_poly.entity_id
_entity_poly.type
_entity_poly.pdbx_seq_one_letter_code
_entity_poly.pdbx_strand_id
1 'polypeptide(L)'
;MHESRRFRKRYGISAYRSELRSVLLADNKPACPRMLATKLTHGAFGRLLHALRRTTSSLLVLIPALGFGLIVPAHATLVIGGTRVIYPEAYKSVTVSVSNHDEEPVLMQSWMTDARDEAHPAIPFAIAEPLVKIEPGRSSGVRIFYAGDGMPPDRESMFFLNIVGIPVKPAMQNAVQFAIKQRLKLFYRPKALHGTVSDAVAALRWQIDRDRLEVVNASPFHVSLIDLDVQWQDGHLLVSDYVLLQPGATKRFDVTLPRAIGRKNLRFVEINDVGLQVPHEIDLH
;
A
#
# COMPACT_ATOMS: atom_id res chain seq x y z
N MET A 1 7.66 43.27 -23.75
CA MET A 1 6.58 42.83 -24.66
C MET A 1 6.12 41.45 -24.18
N HIS A 2 4.85 41.24 -23.83
CA HIS A 2 3.72 41.07 -24.76
C HIS A 2 4.01 39.95 -25.79
N GLU A 3 3.23 38.87 -25.92
CA GLU A 3 1.91 38.60 -25.35
C GLU A 3 1.53 37.11 -25.50
N SER A 4 0.96 36.47 -24.46
CA SER A 4 0.08 35.27 -24.59
C SER A 4 -0.43 34.76 -23.23
N ARG A 5 -0.89 35.67 -22.37
CA ARG A 5 -1.74 35.29 -21.22
C ARG A 5 -3.11 34.82 -21.73
N ARG A 6 -3.33 33.51 -21.92
CA ARG A 6 -4.71 32.98 -22.05
C ARG A 6 -4.87 31.46 -21.85
N PHE A 7 -4.69 30.93 -20.63
CA PHE A 7 -5.52 29.82 -20.12
C PHE A 7 -5.43 29.65 -18.57
N ARG A 8 -6.17 30.47 -17.82
CA ARG A 8 -6.51 30.23 -16.40
C ARG A 8 -7.98 30.57 -16.18
N LYS A 9 -8.85 29.55 -16.11
CA LYS A 9 -10.18 29.57 -15.47
C LYS A 9 -10.74 28.14 -15.45
N ARG A 10 -11.31 27.72 -14.31
CA ARG A 10 -11.61 26.32 -13.91
C ARG A 10 -10.32 25.52 -13.63
N TYR A 11 -10.06 24.98 -12.45
CA TYR A 11 -10.82 24.92 -11.19
C TYR A 11 -9.99 25.52 -10.05
N GLY A 12 -10.66 26.04 -9.01
CA GLY A 12 -10.00 26.52 -7.80
C GLY A 12 -10.45 25.71 -6.60
N ILE A 13 -9.50 25.42 -5.70
CA ILE A 13 -9.68 25.33 -4.24
C ILE A 13 -8.36 25.88 -3.67
N SER A 14 -8.46 26.82 -2.72
CA SER A 14 -7.30 27.50 -2.15
C SER A 14 -6.76 26.73 -0.95
N ALA A 15 -5.44 26.63 -0.86
CA ALA A 15 -4.79 26.27 0.39
C ALA A 15 -5.01 27.39 1.43
N TYR A 16 -5.02 27.02 2.70
CA TYR A 16 -5.01 27.93 3.84
C TYR A 16 -3.99 27.40 4.85
N ARG A 17 -2.93 28.17 5.13
CA ARG A 17 -1.90 27.86 6.14
C ARG A 17 -1.34 29.17 6.69
N SER A 18 -0.97 29.14 7.97
CA SER A 18 -0.49 30.26 8.78
C SER A 18 -1.58 31.30 9.07
N GLU A 19 -1.57 32.03 10.19
CA GLU A 19 -0.56 32.18 11.25
C GLU A 19 -1.26 32.69 12.52
N LEU A 20 -0.63 32.59 13.70
CA LEU A 20 -0.77 33.59 14.78
C LEU A 20 0.24 33.31 15.91
N ARG A 21 1.21 34.21 16.08
CA ARG A 21 2.17 34.23 17.20
C ARG A 21 1.98 35.51 18.03
N SER A 22 1.96 35.30 19.34
CA SER A 22 2.17 36.23 20.47
C SER A 22 2.90 37.58 20.26
N VAL A 23 2.30 38.66 20.82
CA VAL A 23 2.96 39.83 21.46
C VAL A 23 1.97 40.30 22.57
N LEU A 24 2.20 40.19 23.89
CA LEU A 24 3.09 40.90 24.85
C LEU A 24 2.66 42.34 25.28
N LEU A 25 2.46 42.46 26.60
CA LEU A 25 2.68 43.61 27.52
C LEU A 25 1.54 44.54 28.02
N ALA A 26 1.75 44.95 29.28
CA ALA A 26 1.27 46.12 30.04
C ALA A 26 0.20 45.92 31.15
N ASP A 27 0.67 46.17 32.38
CA ASP A 27 -0.02 46.23 33.68
C ASP A 27 -1.31 47.08 33.75
N ASN A 28 -2.25 46.66 34.62
CA ASN A 28 -2.62 47.49 35.78
C ASN A 28 -3.37 46.72 36.90
N LYS A 29 -3.06 47.06 38.15
CA LYS A 29 -3.84 46.83 39.40
C LYS A 29 -4.32 48.23 39.88
N PRO A 30 -5.20 48.41 40.91
CA PRO A 30 -5.74 47.46 41.89
C PRO A 30 -7.26 47.23 41.65
N ALA A 31 -8.15 46.78 42.56
CA ALA A 31 -8.10 46.60 44.02
C ALA A 31 -9.04 45.47 44.52
N CYS A 32 -9.39 45.50 45.82
CA CYS A 32 -10.35 44.62 46.50
C CYS A 32 -11.15 45.47 47.52
N PRO A 33 -12.37 45.05 47.90
CA PRO A 33 -12.64 45.01 49.34
C PRO A 33 -13.27 43.69 49.83
N ARG A 34 -12.98 43.41 51.12
CA ARG A 34 -13.49 42.30 51.93
C ARG A 34 -14.97 42.49 52.31
N MET A 35 -15.68 41.38 52.52
CA MET A 35 -16.50 41.09 53.71
C MET A 35 -16.72 39.56 53.78
N LEU A 36 -16.20 38.86 54.80
CA LEU A 36 -16.92 38.47 56.03
C LEU A 36 -18.21 37.67 55.72
N ALA A 37 -18.22 36.33 55.60
CA ALA A 37 -17.85 35.25 56.53
C ALA A 37 -18.93 34.86 57.57
N THR A 38 -19.26 33.56 57.61
CA THR A 38 -19.95 32.81 58.71
C THR A 38 -21.42 33.17 59.01
N LYS A 39 -22.31 32.26 59.47
CA LYS A 39 -22.24 30.84 59.89
C LYS A 39 -23.67 30.24 59.95
N LEU A 40 -23.86 28.95 59.63
CA LEU A 40 -24.81 27.96 60.24
C LEU A 40 -26.33 28.33 60.30
N THR A 41 -27.34 27.43 60.37
CA THR A 41 -27.47 26.02 60.79
C THR A 41 -28.71 25.35 60.13
N HIS A 42 -28.68 24.01 59.98
CA HIS A 42 -29.80 23.04 60.07
C HIS A 42 -31.10 23.20 59.25
N GLY A 43 -31.50 22.12 58.53
CA GLY A 43 -32.91 21.84 58.27
C GLY A 43 -33.24 21.01 57.02
N ALA A 44 -33.50 19.71 57.19
CA ALA A 44 -34.41 18.90 56.35
C ALA A 44 -34.29 18.93 54.81
N PHE A 45 -33.23 18.32 54.24
CA PHE A 45 -33.23 17.87 52.82
C PHE A 45 -32.83 16.39 52.61
N GLY A 46 -32.86 15.58 53.67
CA GLY A 46 -32.34 14.21 53.68
C GLY A 46 -33.26 13.08 53.21
N ARG A 47 -34.41 13.35 52.56
CA ARG A 47 -35.41 12.29 52.23
C ARG A 47 -35.94 12.27 50.78
N LEU A 48 -35.36 13.04 49.85
CA LEU A 48 -35.79 13.03 48.44
C LEU A 48 -34.83 12.27 47.48
N LEU A 49 -33.59 11.99 47.90
CA LEU A 49 -32.56 11.40 47.04
C LEU A 49 -32.52 9.84 47.01
N HIS A 50 -33.35 9.16 47.81
CA HIS A 50 -33.34 7.70 47.87
C HIS A 50 -34.42 6.99 47.02
N ALA A 51 -35.42 7.72 46.51
CA ALA A 51 -36.53 7.15 45.75
C ALA A 51 -36.23 6.88 44.26
N LEU A 52 -35.22 7.53 43.68
CA LEU A 52 -34.83 7.38 42.26
C LEU A 52 -33.67 6.40 42.03
N ARG A 53 -33.18 5.72 43.07
CA ARG A 53 -31.97 4.87 43.02
C ARG A 53 -32.25 3.36 43.00
N ARG A 54 -33.48 2.93 42.66
CA ARG A 54 -33.89 1.50 42.68
C ARG A 54 -34.48 0.95 41.38
N THR A 55 -34.62 1.74 40.32
CA THR A 55 -35.21 1.30 39.03
C THR A 55 -34.28 1.43 37.83
N THR A 56 -33.11 2.05 37.97
CA THR A 56 -32.15 2.28 36.86
C THR A 56 -31.15 1.14 36.63
N SER A 57 -31.10 0.13 37.50
CA SER A 57 -30.04 -0.90 37.46
C SER A 57 -30.28 -2.05 36.47
N SER A 58 -31.50 -2.19 35.92
CA SER A 58 -31.87 -3.35 35.08
C SER A 58 -31.93 -3.06 33.58
N LEU A 59 -31.86 -1.78 33.16
CA LEU A 59 -31.91 -1.41 31.73
C LEU A 59 -30.52 -1.19 31.11
N LEU A 60 -29.47 -1.04 31.94
CA LEU A 60 -28.14 -0.61 31.50
C LEU A 60 -27.20 -1.76 31.09
N VAL A 61 -27.66 -3.01 31.19
CA VAL A 61 -26.90 -4.23 30.82
C VAL A 61 -27.26 -4.73 29.40
N LEU A 62 -28.36 -4.24 28.81
CA LEU A 62 -28.85 -4.68 27.49
C LEU A 62 -28.25 -3.91 26.30
N ILE A 63 -27.57 -2.79 26.54
CA ILE A 63 -27.06 -1.90 25.48
C ILE A 63 -25.70 -2.35 24.86
N PRO A 64 -24.73 -2.96 25.56
CA PRO A 64 -23.46 -3.35 24.91
C PRO A 64 -23.58 -4.57 23.98
N ALA A 65 -24.68 -5.34 24.06
CA ALA A 65 -24.92 -6.50 23.20
C ALA A 65 -25.27 -6.13 21.74
N LEU A 66 -25.75 -4.92 21.48
CA LEU A 66 -26.12 -4.45 20.14
C LEU A 66 -24.92 -3.88 19.33
N GLY A 67 -23.74 -3.77 19.96
CA GLY A 67 -22.52 -3.24 19.35
C GLY A 67 -21.65 -4.31 18.65
N PHE A 68 -22.07 -5.57 18.62
CA PHE A 68 -21.26 -6.67 18.08
C PHE A 68 -21.30 -6.72 16.54
N GLY A 69 -20.59 -5.78 15.93
CA GLY A 69 -20.00 -5.88 14.58
C GLY A 69 -20.92 -6.34 13.45
N LEU A 70 -21.52 -5.37 12.74
CA LEU A 70 -21.77 -5.53 11.30
C LEU A 70 -20.41 -5.58 10.56
N ILE A 71 -19.74 -6.73 10.64
CA ILE A 71 -18.62 -7.05 9.75
C ILE A 71 -19.26 -7.26 8.38
N VAL A 72 -19.27 -6.22 7.56
CA VAL A 72 -19.60 -6.35 6.14
C VAL A 72 -18.44 -7.15 5.52
N PRO A 73 -18.66 -8.39 5.05
CA PRO A 73 -17.63 -9.12 4.33
C PRO A 73 -17.21 -8.33 3.09
N ALA A 74 -15.91 -8.04 2.97
CA ALA A 74 -15.35 -7.50 1.76
C ALA A 74 -15.26 -8.62 0.71
N HIS A 75 -16.33 -8.80 -0.06
CA HIS A 75 -16.34 -9.75 -1.17
C HIS A 75 -15.42 -9.27 -2.28
N ALA A 76 -14.47 -10.12 -2.67
CA ALA A 76 -13.59 -9.91 -3.81
C ALA A 76 -13.96 -10.94 -4.89
N THR A 77 -14.46 -10.44 -6.02
CA THR A 77 -14.95 -11.26 -7.15
C THR A 77 -13.96 -12.34 -7.59
N LEU A 78 -12.70 -11.95 -7.85
CA LEU A 78 -11.62 -12.88 -8.19
C LEU A 78 -10.45 -12.77 -7.20
N VAL A 79 -10.03 -13.91 -6.67
CA VAL A 79 -8.84 -14.06 -5.83
C VAL A 79 -7.77 -14.79 -6.65
N ILE A 80 -6.57 -14.20 -6.74
CA ILE A 80 -5.43 -14.79 -7.46
C ILE A 80 -4.47 -15.44 -6.47
N GLY A 81 -3.96 -16.62 -6.80
CA GLY A 81 -2.92 -17.32 -6.06
C GLY A 81 -1.57 -16.60 -6.15
N GLY A 82 -1.30 -15.70 -5.21
CA GLY A 82 -0.04 -14.95 -5.08
C GLY A 82 -0.10 -13.53 -5.67
N THR A 83 0.95 -12.75 -5.39
CA THR A 83 1.08 -11.33 -5.81
C THR A 83 2.04 -11.12 -6.98
N ARG A 84 2.71 -12.18 -7.42
CA ARG A 84 3.67 -12.23 -8.53
C ARG A 84 3.77 -13.66 -9.06
N VAL A 85 4.39 -13.80 -10.23
CA VAL A 85 4.66 -15.08 -10.88
C VAL A 85 6.17 -15.19 -11.09
N ILE A 86 6.78 -16.29 -10.63
CA ILE A 86 8.14 -16.66 -11.03
C ILE A 86 8.01 -17.68 -12.16
N TYR A 87 8.69 -17.44 -13.28
CA TYR A 87 8.78 -18.34 -14.42
C TYR A 87 10.22 -18.84 -14.55
N PRO A 88 10.59 -19.96 -13.90
CA PRO A 88 11.85 -20.64 -14.16
C PRO A 88 11.90 -21.18 -15.59
N GLU A 89 12.99 -20.90 -16.32
CA GLU A 89 13.26 -21.44 -17.65
C GLU A 89 13.25 -22.99 -17.71
N ALA A 90 13.43 -23.67 -16.57
CA ALA A 90 13.29 -25.12 -16.47
C ALA A 90 11.88 -25.64 -16.80
N TYR A 91 10.84 -24.80 -16.71
CA TYR A 91 9.46 -25.21 -16.91
C TYR A 91 8.90 -24.79 -18.28
N LYS A 92 8.24 -25.75 -18.95
CA LYS A 92 7.53 -25.52 -20.22
C LYS A 92 6.29 -24.63 -20.07
N SER A 93 5.74 -24.57 -18.86
CA SER A 93 4.62 -23.71 -18.50
C SER A 93 4.54 -23.53 -17.00
N VAL A 94 4.05 -22.37 -16.54
CA VAL A 94 3.61 -22.15 -15.15
C VAL A 94 2.10 -21.91 -15.11
N THR A 95 1.46 -22.21 -13.98
CA THR A 95 0.01 -22.02 -13.81
C THR A 95 -0.27 -21.15 -12.60
N VAL A 96 -1.07 -20.10 -12.77
CA VAL A 96 -1.56 -19.25 -11.69
C VAL A 96 -3.02 -19.61 -11.42
N SER A 97 -3.36 -19.98 -10.17
CA SER A 97 -4.74 -20.25 -9.79
C SER A 97 -5.53 -18.95 -9.63
N VAL A 98 -6.78 -18.93 -10.10
CA VAL A 98 -7.73 -17.83 -9.89
C VAL A 98 -9.05 -18.43 -9.44
N SER A 99 -9.59 -18.01 -8.30
CA SER A 99 -10.86 -18.47 -7.74
C SER A 99 -11.92 -17.38 -7.79
N ASN A 100 -13.14 -17.76 -8.17
CA ASN A 100 -14.32 -16.90 -8.07
C ASN A 100 -14.97 -17.09 -6.69
N HIS A 101 -15.07 -16.02 -5.92
CA HIS A 101 -15.65 -16.00 -4.57
C HIS A 101 -17.00 -15.26 -4.51
N ASP A 102 -17.52 -14.79 -5.65
CA ASP A 102 -18.87 -14.24 -5.76
C ASP A 102 -19.91 -15.35 -5.95
N GLU A 103 -21.18 -15.01 -5.69
CA GLU A 103 -22.35 -15.87 -5.87
C GLU A 103 -22.76 -16.02 -7.35
N GLU A 104 -22.24 -15.15 -8.23
CA GLU A 104 -22.49 -15.11 -9.67
C GLU A 104 -21.25 -15.58 -10.46
N PRO A 105 -21.42 -16.18 -11.66
CA PRO A 105 -20.29 -16.54 -12.50
C PRO A 105 -19.56 -15.31 -13.06
N VAL A 106 -18.25 -15.45 -13.25
CA VAL A 106 -17.39 -14.38 -13.77
C VAL A 106 -16.76 -14.83 -15.08
N LEU A 107 -16.75 -13.97 -16.09
CA LEU A 107 -15.97 -14.19 -17.29
C LEU A 107 -14.58 -13.58 -17.09
N MET A 108 -13.57 -14.41 -16.83
CA MET A 108 -12.20 -13.97 -16.59
C MET A 108 -11.45 -13.87 -17.93
N GLN A 109 -10.90 -12.70 -18.23
CA GLN A 109 -9.96 -12.51 -19.33
C GLN A 109 -8.53 -12.35 -18.77
N SER A 110 -7.54 -12.91 -19.45
CA SER A 110 -6.13 -12.77 -19.10
C SER A 110 -5.22 -12.56 -20.32
N TRP A 111 -4.20 -11.72 -20.16
CA TRP A 111 -3.21 -11.42 -21.19
C TRP A 111 -1.90 -10.93 -20.57
N MET A 112 -0.81 -11.05 -21.31
CA MET A 112 0.50 -10.58 -20.88
C MET A 112 0.80 -9.18 -21.46
N THR A 113 1.49 -8.31 -20.71
CA THR A 113 2.04 -7.04 -21.20
C THR A 113 3.50 -6.83 -20.77
N ASP A 114 4.18 -5.90 -21.43
CA ASP A 114 5.51 -5.42 -21.03
C ASP A 114 5.39 -4.34 -19.93
N ALA A 115 6.50 -3.66 -19.62
CA ALA A 115 6.50 -2.57 -18.64
C ALA A 115 5.65 -1.35 -19.06
N ARG A 116 5.56 -1.07 -20.35
CA ARG A 116 4.84 0.08 -20.92
C ARG A 116 3.32 -0.13 -20.97
N ASP A 117 2.85 -1.35 -20.70
CA ASP A 117 1.43 -1.75 -20.81
C ASP A 117 0.87 -1.53 -22.23
N GLU A 118 1.72 -1.71 -23.25
CA GLU A 118 1.34 -1.53 -24.65
C GLU A 118 0.23 -2.51 -25.06
N ALA A 119 -0.64 -2.09 -25.96
CA ALA A 119 -1.61 -2.96 -26.60
C ALA A 119 -0.88 -3.79 -27.69
N HIS A 120 -0.67 -5.08 -27.41
CA HIS A 120 0.05 -6.05 -28.25
C HIS A 120 1.58 -5.85 -28.32
N PRO A 121 2.31 -5.93 -27.18
CA PRO A 121 3.76 -5.92 -27.22
C PRO A 121 4.25 -7.26 -27.80
N ALA A 122 5.39 -7.25 -28.50
CA ALA A 122 6.04 -8.47 -29.00
C ALA A 122 6.73 -9.19 -27.84
N ILE A 123 5.98 -10.00 -27.10
CA ILE A 123 6.45 -10.74 -25.91
C ILE A 123 6.45 -12.25 -26.16
N PRO A 124 7.47 -12.99 -25.69
CA PRO A 124 7.60 -14.42 -25.95
C PRO A 124 6.75 -15.28 -24.98
N PHE A 125 5.55 -14.83 -24.62
CA PHE A 125 4.65 -15.53 -23.71
C PHE A 125 3.25 -15.68 -24.29
N ALA A 126 2.67 -16.87 -24.12
CA ALA A 126 1.30 -17.20 -24.52
C ALA A 126 0.50 -17.74 -23.32
N ILE A 127 -0.81 -17.55 -23.35
CA ILE A 127 -1.77 -18.12 -22.38
C ILE A 127 -2.69 -19.06 -23.15
N ALA A 128 -2.91 -20.28 -22.66
CA ALA A 128 -3.72 -21.28 -23.38
C ALA A 128 -5.20 -20.88 -23.50
N GLU A 129 -5.78 -20.39 -22.40
CA GLU A 129 -7.19 -20.00 -22.31
C GLU A 129 -7.27 -18.54 -21.85
N PRO A 130 -7.08 -17.56 -22.75
CA PRO A 130 -7.07 -16.14 -22.39
C PRO A 130 -8.46 -15.60 -22.01
N LEU A 131 -9.53 -16.40 -22.17
CA LEU A 131 -10.89 -16.06 -21.77
C LEU A 131 -11.61 -17.32 -21.28
N VAL A 132 -12.07 -17.34 -20.02
CA VAL A 132 -12.73 -18.50 -19.40
C VAL A 132 -13.84 -18.07 -18.45
N LYS A 133 -14.95 -18.80 -18.42
CA LYS A 133 -16.02 -18.61 -17.42
C LYS A 133 -15.68 -19.38 -16.15
N ILE A 134 -15.71 -18.73 -15.00
CA ILE A 134 -15.50 -19.33 -13.68
C ILE A 134 -16.82 -19.26 -12.91
N GLU A 135 -17.42 -20.42 -12.65
CA GLU A 135 -18.66 -20.54 -11.87
C GLU A 135 -18.43 -20.18 -10.38
N PRO A 136 -19.49 -19.83 -9.62
CA PRO A 136 -19.41 -19.50 -8.20
C PRO A 136 -18.65 -20.55 -7.37
N GLY A 137 -17.73 -20.11 -6.52
CA GLY A 137 -16.93 -20.98 -5.65
C GLY A 137 -15.98 -21.94 -6.38
N ARG A 138 -15.73 -21.74 -7.69
CA ARG A 138 -14.80 -22.54 -8.49
C ARG A 138 -13.49 -21.81 -8.74
N SER A 139 -12.47 -22.58 -9.10
CA SER A 139 -11.15 -22.08 -9.51
C SER A 139 -10.82 -22.49 -10.94
N SER A 140 -10.08 -21.65 -11.65
CA SER A 140 -9.46 -21.94 -12.94
C SER A 140 -7.96 -21.66 -12.88
N GLY A 141 -7.19 -22.25 -13.80
CA GLY A 141 -5.73 -22.12 -13.87
C GLY A 141 -5.28 -21.34 -15.11
N VAL A 142 -4.77 -20.12 -14.92
CA VAL A 142 -4.13 -19.35 -15.99
C VAL A 142 -2.78 -19.98 -16.31
N ARG A 143 -2.74 -20.79 -17.37
CA ARG A 143 -1.53 -21.50 -17.80
C ARG A 143 -0.76 -20.69 -18.83
N ILE A 144 0.46 -20.32 -18.47
CA ILE A 144 1.38 -19.44 -19.21
C ILE A 144 2.51 -20.28 -19.79
N PHE A 145 2.83 -20.08 -21.06
CA PHE A 145 3.89 -20.75 -21.81
C PHE A 145 4.92 -19.73 -22.28
N TYR A 146 6.19 -20.11 -22.26
CA TYR A 146 7.29 -19.37 -22.87
C TYR A 146 7.57 -19.90 -24.28
N ALA A 147 7.76 -19.01 -25.25
CA ALA A 147 8.00 -19.35 -26.66
C ALA A 147 9.39 -19.96 -26.92
N GLY A 148 10.34 -19.79 -26.00
CA GLY A 148 11.66 -20.44 -26.07
C GLY A 148 12.81 -19.58 -26.59
N ASP A 149 12.57 -18.31 -26.94
CA ASP A 149 13.59 -17.40 -27.50
C ASP A 149 13.48 -15.95 -26.94
N GLY A 150 14.50 -15.13 -27.18
CA GLY A 150 14.50 -13.69 -26.95
C GLY A 150 14.77 -13.22 -25.52
N MET A 151 15.11 -14.11 -24.58
CA MET A 151 15.44 -13.75 -23.18
C MET A 151 16.96 -13.77 -22.93
N PRO A 152 17.52 -12.81 -22.17
CA PRO A 152 18.92 -12.84 -21.75
C PRO A 152 19.15 -14.01 -20.77
N PRO A 153 20.23 -14.80 -20.95
CA PRO A 153 20.52 -15.95 -20.08
C PRO A 153 21.22 -15.55 -18.75
N ASP A 154 21.70 -14.30 -18.65
CA ASP A 154 22.57 -13.81 -17.57
C ASP A 154 21.84 -12.99 -16.50
N ARG A 155 20.53 -12.73 -16.67
CA ARG A 155 19.71 -11.93 -15.77
C ARG A 155 18.22 -12.25 -15.92
N GLU A 156 17.45 -11.93 -14.90
CA GLU A 156 16.00 -12.00 -14.98
C GLU A 156 15.43 -11.00 -16.00
N SER A 157 14.28 -11.34 -16.56
CA SER A 157 13.46 -10.43 -17.36
C SER A 157 12.06 -10.29 -16.77
N MET A 158 11.47 -9.09 -16.85
CA MET A 158 10.21 -8.79 -16.19
C MET A 158 9.11 -8.42 -17.18
N PHE A 159 7.96 -9.08 -17.00
CA PHE A 159 6.71 -8.87 -17.73
C PHE A 159 5.56 -8.69 -16.73
N PHE A 160 4.35 -8.53 -17.24
CA PHE A 160 3.15 -8.45 -16.42
C PHE A 160 2.08 -9.42 -16.90
N LEU A 161 1.52 -10.19 -15.97
CA LEU A 161 0.28 -10.91 -16.16
C LEU A 161 -0.88 -9.99 -15.77
N ASN A 162 -1.81 -9.78 -16.69
CA ASN A 162 -3.04 -9.04 -16.46
C ASN A 162 -4.20 -10.02 -16.41
N ILE A 163 -5.04 -9.87 -15.40
CA ILE A 163 -6.28 -10.62 -15.20
C ILE A 163 -7.39 -9.61 -14.93
N VAL A 164 -8.53 -9.76 -15.59
CA VAL A 164 -9.75 -8.97 -15.31
C VAL A 164 -10.94 -9.92 -15.18
N GLY A 165 -11.71 -9.74 -14.12
CA GLY A 165 -13.04 -10.33 -14.01
C GLY A 165 -14.06 -9.43 -14.69
N ILE A 166 -14.79 -9.96 -15.66
CA ILE A 166 -15.95 -9.31 -16.27
C ILE A 166 -17.20 -9.90 -15.58
N PRO A 167 -17.80 -9.19 -14.61
CA PRO A 167 -19.02 -9.63 -13.93
C PRO A 167 -20.24 -9.64 -14.86
N VAL A 168 -21.27 -10.43 -14.49
CA VAL A 168 -22.56 -10.45 -15.20
C VAL A 168 -23.24 -9.08 -15.19
N LYS A 169 -23.95 -8.73 -16.26
CA LYS A 169 -24.66 -7.45 -16.38
C LYS A 169 -25.71 -7.34 -15.25
N PRO A 170 -25.76 -6.23 -14.49
CA PRO A 170 -26.73 -6.07 -13.42
C PRO A 170 -28.16 -5.99 -13.97
N ALA A 171 -29.12 -6.56 -13.23
CA ALA A 171 -30.54 -6.48 -13.56
C ALA A 171 -31.14 -5.07 -13.36
N MET A 172 -30.52 -4.24 -12.52
CA MET A 172 -30.98 -2.89 -12.22
C MET A 172 -30.65 -1.92 -13.37
N GLN A 173 -31.65 -1.14 -13.82
CA GLN A 173 -31.44 -0.06 -14.77
C GLN A 173 -30.66 1.10 -14.11
N ASN A 174 -29.79 1.76 -14.89
CA ASN A 174 -28.89 2.84 -14.41
C ASN A 174 -27.87 2.43 -13.33
N ALA A 175 -27.47 1.15 -13.30
CA ALA A 175 -26.35 0.70 -12.47
C ALA A 175 -24.99 1.06 -13.10
N VAL A 176 -24.03 1.45 -12.25
CA VAL A 176 -22.61 1.53 -12.62
C VAL A 176 -21.94 0.20 -12.26
N GLN A 177 -21.16 -0.36 -13.18
CA GLN A 177 -20.45 -1.60 -12.99
C GLN A 177 -18.95 -1.39 -13.18
N PHE A 178 -18.14 -1.97 -12.29
CA PHE A 178 -16.69 -1.92 -12.34
C PHE A 178 -16.12 -3.29 -12.69
N ALA A 179 -15.06 -3.31 -13.49
CA ALA A 179 -14.24 -4.48 -13.76
C ALA A 179 -12.80 -4.17 -13.30
N ILE A 180 -12.23 -5.00 -12.42
CA ILE A 180 -10.94 -4.73 -11.79
C ILE A 180 -9.83 -5.47 -12.56
N LYS A 181 -8.93 -4.71 -13.20
CA LYS A 181 -7.70 -5.25 -13.82
C LYS A 181 -6.63 -5.45 -12.73
N GLN A 182 -6.39 -6.70 -12.36
CA GLN A 182 -5.25 -7.10 -11.52
C GLN A 182 -4.01 -7.27 -12.42
N ARG A 183 -2.90 -6.60 -12.10
CA ARG A 183 -1.64 -6.62 -12.87
C ARG A 183 -0.49 -7.13 -12.01
N LEU A 184 -0.14 -8.41 -12.18
CA LEU A 184 0.90 -9.10 -11.41
C LEU A 184 2.24 -9.04 -12.17
N LYS A 185 3.35 -8.90 -11.44
CA LYS A 185 4.69 -9.02 -12.04
C LYS A 185 4.96 -10.48 -12.38
N LEU A 186 5.49 -10.74 -13.58
CA LEU A 186 6.05 -12.04 -13.97
C LEU A 186 7.56 -11.89 -14.17
N PHE A 187 8.35 -12.66 -13.43
CA PHE A 187 9.80 -12.69 -13.53
C PHE A 187 10.24 -13.96 -14.23
N TYR A 188 10.76 -13.85 -15.45
CA TYR A 188 11.45 -14.92 -16.14
C TYR A 188 12.85 -15.09 -15.53
N ARG A 189 13.17 -16.30 -15.08
CA ARG A 189 14.43 -16.64 -14.40
C ARG A 189 15.18 -17.71 -15.21
N PRO A 190 16.29 -17.35 -15.88
CA PRO A 190 17.16 -18.31 -16.56
C PRO A 190 17.72 -19.37 -15.61
N LYS A 191 17.98 -20.57 -16.13
CA LYS A 191 18.59 -21.71 -15.39
C LYS A 191 20.00 -21.43 -14.90
N ALA A 192 20.72 -20.52 -15.58
CA ALA A 192 22.09 -20.15 -15.23
C ALA A 192 22.16 -19.23 -13.99
N LEU A 193 21.02 -18.72 -13.50
CA LEU A 193 21.01 -17.91 -12.28
C LEU A 193 21.04 -18.77 -11.03
N HIS A 194 22.01 -18.49 -10.17
CA HIS A 194 22.18 -19.10 -8.86
C HIS A 194 21.86 -18.08 -7.76
N GLY A 195 21.43 -18.57 -6.59
CA GLY A 195 20.98 -17.74 -5.47
C GLY A 195 19.50 -17.36 -5.54
N THR A 196 19.10 -16.43 -4.67
CA THR A 196 17.72 -16.00 -4.43
C THR A 196 17.59 -14.48 -4.47
N VAL A 197 16.35 -13.98 -4.51
CA VAL A 197 16.07 -12.53 -4.37
C VAL A 197 16.55 -12.00 -3.01
N SER A 198 16.49 -12.80 -1.95
CA SER A 198 16.96 -12.39 -0.62
C SER A 198 18.49 -12.30 -0.54
N ASP A 199 19.22 -13.16 -1.27
CA ASP A 199 20.68 -13.00 -1.44
C ASP A 199 21.02 -11.70 -2.20
N ALA A 200 20.23 -11.37 -3.22
CA ALA A 200 20.36 -10.12 -3.97
C ALA A 200 20.05 -8.88 -3.11
N VAL A 201 19.09 -8.97 -2.19
CA VAL A 201 18.78 -7.92 -1.20
C VAL A 201 19.94 -7.72 -0.22
N ALA A 202 20.48 -8.81 0.33
CA ALA A 202 21.64 -8.77 1.22
C ALA A 202 22.91 -8.21 0.53
N ALA A 203 23.02 -8.36 -0.80
CA ALA A 203 24.11 -7.84 -1.61
C ALA A 203 23.93 -6.39 -2.11
N LEU A 204 22.81 -5.72 -1.78
CA LEU A 204 22.57 -4.33 -2.17
C LEU A 204 23.62 -3.40 -1.54
N ARG A 205 24.18 -2.50 -2.36
CA ARG A 205 25.13 -1.49 -1.89
C ARG A 205 24.41 -0.16 -1.75
N TRP A 206 24.42 0.37 -0.54
CA TRP A 206 23.78 1.64 -0.19
C TRP A 206 24.84 2.72 0.06
N GLN A 207 24.57 3.94 -0.39
CA GLN A 207 25.36 5.13 -0.08
C GLN A 207 24.41 6.28 0.21
N ILE A 208 24.67 7.04 1.28
CA ILE A 208 23.87 8.20 1.65
C ILE A 208 24.77 9.40 1.89
N ASP A 209 24.38 10.54 1.34
CA ASP A 209 24.93 11.85 1.68
C ASP A 209 23.81 12.74 2.26
N ARG A 210 23.96 14.07 2.26
CA ARG A 210 22.95 14.97 2.88
C ARG A 210 21.71 15.18 2.00
N ASP A 211 21.86 15.01 0.70
CA ASP A 211 20.90 15.39 -0.34
C ASP A 211 20.50 14.23 -1.25
N ARG A 212 21.17 13.08 -1.15
CA ARG A 212 20.91 11.89 -1.97
C ARG A 212 21.10 10.57 -1.20
N LEU A 213 20.16 9.66 -1.40
CA LEU A 213 20.32 8.21 -1.14
C LEU A 213 20.51 7.49 -2.48
N GLU A 214 21.52 6.65 -2.56
CA GLU A 214 21.82 5.80 -3.72
C GLU A 214 21.83 4.32 -3.33
N VAL A 215 21.27 3.49 -4.20
CA VAL A 215 21.30 2.02 -4.08
C VAL A 215 21.72 1.39 -5.41
N VAL A 216 22.61 0.40 -5.32
CA VAL A 216 23.10 -0.37 -6.46
C VAL A 216 22.68 -1.84 -6.29
N ASN A 217 21.85 -2.33 -7.22
CA ASN A 217 21.58 -3.74 -7.38
C ASN A 217 22.56 -4.33 -8.41
N ALA A 218 23.67 -4.89 -7.93
CA ALA A 218 24.65 -5.55 -8.78
C ALA A 218 24.27 -7.01 -9.15
N SER A 219 23.14 -7.51 -8.65
CA SER A 219 22.70 -8.89 -8.87
C SER A 219 22.00 -9.10 -10.22
N PRO A 220 21.84 -10.36 -10.67
CA PRO A 220 21.03 -10.70 -11.85
C PRO A 220 19.51 -10.73 -11.58
N PHE A 221 19.06 -10.41 -10.36
CA PHE A 221 17.64 -10.50 -9.94
C PHE A 221 16.94 -9.14 -9.88
N HIS A 222 15.63 -9.12 -10.07
CA HIS A 222 14.78 -7.98 -9.76
C HIS A 222 14.47 -7.93 -8.27
N VAL A 223 14.86 -6.84 -7.61
CA VAL A 223 14.59 -6.63 -6.19
C VAL A 223 13.41 -5.66 -6.03
N SER A 224 12.40 -6.06 -5.24
CA SER A 224 11.22 -5.25 -4.90
C SER A 224 11.28 -4.89 -3.42
N LEU A 225 11.43 -3.60 -3.09
CA LEU A 225 11.39 -3.10 -1.72
C LEU A 225 10.17 -2.18 -1.52
N ILE A 226 9.56 -2.22 -0.34
CA ILE A 226 8.59 -1.24 0.15
C ILE A 226 9.10 -0.56 1.41
N ASP A 227 8.44 0.53 1.81
CA ASP A 227 8.66 1.26 3.07
C ASP A 227 10.14 1.64 3.30
N LEU A 228 10.77 2.21 2.28
CA LEU A 228 12.18 2.61 2.32
C LEU A 228 12.34 3.88 3.18
N ASP A 229 12.73 3.71 4.44
CA ASP A 229 12.71 4.75 5.48
C ASP A 229 14.11 4.95 6.10
N VAL A 230 14.61 6.20 6.07
CA VAL A 230 15.87 6.58 6.73
C VAL A 230 15.54 7.11 8.12
N GLN A 231 16.02 6.43 9.16
CA GLN A 231 15.76 6.75 10.56
C GLN A 231 17.02 7.30 11.26
N TRP A 232 16.82 8.23 12.18
CA TRP A 232 17.82 8.76 13.11
C TRP A 232 17.19 8.97 14.49
N GLN A 233 17.99 9.35 15.49
CA GLN A 233 17.57 9.39 16.90
C GLN A 233 16.24 10.11 17.18
N ASP A 234 16.02 11.25 16.50
CA ASP A 234 14.87 12.15 16.74
C ASP A 234 13.91 12.24 15.55
N GLY A 235 13.94 11.30 14.60
CA GLY A 235 13.06 11.35 13.43
C GLY A 235 13.35 10.34 12.33
N HIS A 236 12.57 10.43 11.27
CA HIS A 236 12.69 9.59 10.09
C HIS A 236 12.25 10.29 8.80
N LEU A 237 12.60 9.72 7.66
CA LEU A 237 12.25 10.16 6.33
C LEU A 237 11.92 8.95 5.46
N LEU A 238 10.63 8.77 5.18
CA LEU A 238 10.15 7.82 4.19
C LEU A 238 10.59 8.31 2.80
N VAL A 239 11.59 7.65 2.23
CA VAL A 239 12.20 7.98 0.93
C VAL A 239 11.35 7.45 -0.22
N SER A 240 10.73 6.29 -0.05
CA SER A 240 9.83 5.72 -1.07
C SER A 240 8.92 4.63 -0.51
N ASP A 241 7.62 4.69 -0.85
CA ASP A 241 6.66 3.62 -0.55
C ASP A 241 7.01 2.32 -1.30
N TYR A 242 7.59 2.43 -2.50
CA TYR A 242 7.95 1.28 -3.34
C TYR A 242 9.08 1.58 -4.33
N VAL A 243 10.08 0.69 -4.37
CA VAL A 243 11.12 0.67 -5.42
C VAL A 243 11.26 -0.72 -6.05
N LEU A 244 11.31 -0.74 -7.38
CA LEU A 244 11.83 -1.86 -8.16
C LEU A 244 13.27 -1.55 -8.58
N LEU A 245 14.22 -2.40 -8.20
CA LEU A 245 15.59 -2.38 -8.68
C LEU A 245 15.77 -3.49 -9.71
N GLN A 246 15.93 -3.12 -10.98
CA GLN A 246 16.24 -4.08 -12.06
C GLN A 246 17.67 -4.65 -11.91
N PRO A 247 17.98 -5.80 -12.55
CA PRO A 247 19.32 -6.35 -12.58
C PRO A 247 20.37 -5.35 -13.10
N GLY A 248 21.43 -5.12 -12.31
CA GLY A 248 22.47 -4.14 -12.62
C GLY A 248 22.09 -2.66 -12.43
N ALA A 249 20.89 -2.36 -11.92
CA ALA A 249 20.42 -0.98 -11.81
C ALA A 249 21.01 -0.22 -10.62
N THR A 250 21.32 1.06 -10.85
CA THR A 250 21.56 2.05 -9.80
C THR A 250 20.35 2.97 -9.70
N LYS A 251 19.76 3.11 -8.51
CA LYS A 251 18.66 4.04 -8.24
C LYS A 251 19.11 5.11 -7.27
N ARG A 252 18.73 6.36 -7.57
CA ARG A 252 18.99 7.55 -6.74
C ARG A 252 17.66 8.13 -6.29
N PHE A 253 17.65 8.67 -5.09
CA PHE A 253 16.54 9.40 -4.48
C PHE A 253 17.09 10.70 -3.90
N ASP A 254 16.44 11.82 -4.21
CA ASP A 254 16.74 13.07 -3.55
C ASP A 254 16.16 13.02 -2.13
N VAL A 255 17.00 13.25 -1.12
CA VAL A 255 16.61 13.26 0.30
C VAL A 255 16.91 14.63 0.90
N THR A 256 16.38 14.93 2.09
CA THR A 256 16.72 16.17 2.81
C THR A 256 16.90 15.85 4.27
N LEU A 257 18.15 15.58 4.65
CA LEU A 257 18.51 15.18 6.00
C LEU A 257 18.95 16.37 6.87
N PRO A 258 18.62 16.40 8.17
CA PRO A 258 19.12 17.44 9.08
C PRO A 258 20.65 17.42 9.15
N ARG A 259 21.28 18.59 9.31
CA ARG A 259 22.76 18.74 9.24
C ARG A 259 23.54 18.02 10.34
N ALA A 260 22.90 17.71 11.47
CA ALA A 260 23.53 17.18 12.67
C ALA A 260 22.81 15.90 13.17
N ILE A 261 22.62 14.95 12.26
CA ILE A 261 22.22 13.59 12.61
C ILE A 261 23.46 12.74 12.88
N GLY A 262 23.40 11.92 13.93
CA GLY A 262 24.45 10.96 14.29
C GLY A 262 24.34 9.69 13.45
N ARG A 263 24.17 8.54 14.11
CA ARG A 263 23.90 7.26 13.44
C ARG A 263 22.59 7.36 12.66
N LYS A 264 22.62 6.88 11.41
CA LYS A 264 21.47 6.71 10.53
C LYS A 264 21.25 5.21 10.34
N ASN A 265 20.01 4.77 10.40
CA ASN A 265 19.63 3.41 10.03
C ASN A 265 18.71 3.49 8.81
N LEU A 266 18.83 2.56 7.87
CA LEU A 266 17.86 2.40 6.79
C LEU A 266 17.01 1.19 7.12
N ARG A 267 15.69 1.39 7.16
CA ARG A 267 14.71 0.31 7.21
C ARG A 267 14.04 0.19 5.85
N PHE A 268 13.75 -1.04 5.44
CA PHE A 268 12.95 -1.35 4.27
C PHE A 268 12.41 -2.77 4.39
N VAL A 269 11.42 -3.09 3.56
CA VAL A 269 10.83 -4.44 3.52
C VAL A 269 11.01 -5.01 2.13
N GLU A 270 11.72 -6.13 2.02
CA GLU A 270 11.76 -6.94 0.81
C GLU A 270 10.40 -7.60 0.58
N ILE A 271 9.92 -7.62 -0.67
CA ILE A 271 8.88 -8.56 -1.08
C ILE A 271 9.54 -9.66 -1.92
N ASN A 272 9.62 -10.87 -1.37
CA ASN A 272 10.34 -12.01 -1.96
C ASN A 272 9.54 -12.76 -3.05
N ASP A 273 10.08 -13.87 -3.57
CA ASP A 273 9.51 -14.66 -4.66
C ASP A 273 8.08 -15.17 -4.42
N VAL A 274 7.75 -15.55 -3.19
CA VAL A 274 6.41 -16.02 -2.80
C VAL A 274 5.48 -14.88 -2.39
N GLY A 275 5.94 -13.63 -2.46
CA GLY A 275 5.16 -12.45 -2.09
C GLY A 275 5.14 -12.15 -0.59
N LEU A 276 5.96 -12.83 0.22
CA LEU A 276 6.11 -12.53 1.64
C LEU A 276 6.95 -11.26 1.84
N GLN A 277 6.59 -10.52 2.88
CA GLN A 277 7.28 -9.32 3.34
C GLN A 277 8.36 -9.71 4.36
N VAL A 278 9.61 -9.32 4.10
CA VAL A 278 10.76 -9.57 4.97
C VAL A 278 11.37 -8.22 5.37
N PRO A 279 11.27 -7.78 6.63
CA PRO A 279 11.85 -6.52 7.07
C PRO A 279 13.36 -6.63 7.21
N HIS A 280 14.06 -5.57 6.80
CA HIS A 280 15.50 -5.41 6.87
C HIS A 280 15.84 -4.07 7.55
N GLU A 281 16.94 -4.05 8.30
CA GLU A 281 17.52 -2.84 8.87
C GLU A 281 19.04 -2.88 8.70
N ILE A 282 19.60 -1.80 8.16
CA ILE A 282 21.06 -1.65 7.97
C ILE A 282 21.55 -0.33 8.56
N ASP A 283 22.77 -0.32 9.07
CA ASP A 283 23.44 0.92 9.46
C ASP A 283 23.95 1.67 8.23
N LEU A 284 23.59 2.95 8.12
CA LEU A 284 24.17 3.86 7.14
C LEU A 284 25.21 4.75 7.81
N HIS A 285 26.49 4.41 7.60
CA HIS A 285 27.63 5.24 7.98
C HIS A 285 27.56 6.63 7.31
#